data_AF-H2BQR9-F1
#
_entry.id   AF-H2BQR9-F1
#
_cell.length_a   1.000
_cell.length_b   1.000
_cell.length_c   1.000
_cell.angle_alpha   90.00
_cell.angle_beta   90.00
_cell.angle_gamma   90.00
#
_symmetry.space_group_name_H-M   'P 1'
#
loop_
_entity.id
_entity.type
_entity.pdbx_description
1 polymer ?
#
loop_
_entity_poly.entity_id
_entity_poly.type
_entity_poly.pdbx_seq_one_letter_code
_entity_poly.pdbx_strand_id
1 'polypeptide(L)'
;MIPNRKTLFIKCLEEINKKIKTYKDKMDAVKESMEANDVHTDYDEEGNKGQLLGDFEKYARYLDNAQKMKEKLNSVDREHFSEHIQFGSVIETKDSYYFIATALGDIILEDGGKVHVISTEAPIFAELKGKKKGDTFKLNGKDIEILDIH
;
A
#
# COMPACT_ATOMS: atom_id res chain seq x y z
N MET A 1 -3.17 3.09 -22.55
CA MET A 1 -3.13 1.61 -22.69
C MET A 1 -3.53 1.06 -21.33
N ILE A 2 -4.50 0.16 -21.22
CA ILE A 2 -4.92 -0.33 -19.90
C ILE A 2 -3.72 -1.01 -19.24
N PRO A 3 -3.32 -0.61 -18.01
CA PRO A 3 -2.26 -1.33 -17.32
C PRO A 3 -2.73 -2.76 -17.09
N ASN A 4 -2.06 -3.71 -17.77
CA ASN A 4 -2.31 -5.14 -17.56
C ASN A 4 -2.22 -5.43 -16.06
N ARG A 5 -3.23 -6.11 -15.48
CA ARG A 5 -3.29 -6.44 -14.04
C ARG A 5 -1.99 -7.07 -13.54
N LYS A 6 -1.34 -7.90 -14.37
CA LYS A 6 -0.03 -8.49 -14.06
C LYS A 6 1.07 -7.42 -13.93
N THR A 7 1.13 -6.48 -14.87
CA THR A 7 2.09 -5.37 -14.83
C THR A 7 1.86 -4.49 -13.61
N LEU A 8 0.60 -4.15 -13.33
CA LEU A 8 0.26 -3.35 -12.15
C LEU A 8 0.64 -4.06 -10.86
N PHE A 9 0.34 -5.35 -10.75
CA PHE A 9 0.74 -6.18 -9.61
C PHE A 9 2.26 -6.18 -9.41
N ILE A 10 3.02 -6.36 -10.50
CA ILE A 10 4.49 -6.34 -10.45
C ILE A 10 4.99 -4.98 -9.95
N LYS A 11 4.47 -3.87 -10.50
CA LYS A 11 4.84 -2.52 -10.03
C LYS A 11 4.49 -2.29 -8.56
N CYS A 12 3.31 -2.75 -8.11
CA CYS A 12 2.94 -2.68 -6.70
C CYS A 12 3.92 -3.47 -5.82
N LEU A 13 4.29 -4.68 -6.26
CA LEU A 13 5.22 -5.54 -5.55
C LEU A 13 6.63 -4.94 -5.47
N GLU A 14 7.11 -4.32 -6.55
CA GLU A 14 8.39 -3.60 -6.60
C GLU A 14 8.41 -2.43 -5.60
N GLU A 15 7.37 -1.59 -5.60
CA GLU A 15 7.26 -0.46 -4.67
C GLU A 15 7.19 -0.92 -3.20
N ILE A 16 6.46 -2.00 -2.92
CA ILE A 16 6.42 -2.59 -1.56
C ILE A 16 7.79 -3.13 -1.17
N ASN A 17 8.47 -3.87 -2.05
CA ASN A 17 9.80 -4.40 -1.76
C ASN A 17 10.83 -3.28 -1.54
N LYS A 18 10.74 -2.17 -2.28
CA LYS A 18 11.57 -0.98 -2.09
C LYS A 18 11.32 -0.33 -0.72
N LYS A 19 10.07 -0.23 -0.28
CA LYS A 19 9.70 0.22 1.07
C LYS A 19 10.26 -0.71 2.15
N ILE A 20 10.07 -2.03 2.00
CA ILE A 20 10.61 -3.04 2.92
C ILE A 20 12.13 -2.89 3.04
N LYS A 21 12.85 -2.84 1.92
CA LYS A 21 14.30 -2.64 1.92
C LYS A 21 14.69 -1.35 2.64
N THR A 22 14.02 -0.25 2.32
CA THR A 22 14.31 1.06 2.92
C THR A 22 14.10 1.07 4.43
N TYR A 23 13.00 0.49 4.93
CA TYR A 23 12.72 0.45 6.36
C TYR A 23 13.65 -0.52 7.09
N LYS A 24 13.99 -1.65 6.45
CA LYS A 24 14.99 -2.57 7.00
C LYS A 24 16.36 -1.90 7.11
N ASP A 25 16.85 -1.27 6.05
CA ASP A 25 18.15 -0.58 6.04
C ASP A 25 18.20 0.52 7.13
N LYS A 26 17.09 1.26 7.33
CA LYS A 26 17.00 2.26 8.40
C LYS A 26 16.97 1.64 9.79
N MET A 27 16.22 0.56 9.98
CA MET A 27 16.15 -0.16 11.25
C MET A 27 17.51 -0.73 11.63
N ASP A 28 18.22 -1.33 10.67
CA ASP A 28 19.56 -1.89 10.86
C ASP A 28 20.56 -0.79 11.22
N ALA A 29 20.51 0.38 10.55
CA ALA A 29 21.35 1.53 10.90
C ALA A 29 21.08 2.09 12.31
N VAL A 30 19.81 2.15 12.74
CA VAL A 30 19.46 2.55 14.12
C VAL A 30 19.98 1.52 15.11
N LYS A 31 19.86 0.23 14.79
CA LYS A 31 20.35 -0.86 15.64
C LYS A 31 21.87 -0.79 15.83
N GLU A 32 22.63 -0.55 14.76
CA GLU A 32 24.09 -0.33 14.86
C GLU A 32 24.42 0.87 15.77
N SER A 33 23.62 1.94 15.69
CA SER A 33 23.79 3.11 16.58
C SER A 33 23.46 2.79 18.04
N MET A 34 22.42 1.99 18.30
CA MET A 34 22.08 1.51 19.64
C MET A 34 23.21 0.66 20.24
N GLU A 35 23.76 -0.27 19.46
CA GLU A 35 24.90 -1.11 19.88
C GLU A 35 26.13 -0.26 20.21
N ALA A 36 26.43 0.76 19.40
CA ALA A 36 27.55 1.68 19.65
C ALA A 36 27.36 2.59 20.88
N ASN A 37 26.12 2.86 21.29
CA ASN A 37 25.78 3.72 22.42
C ASN A 37 25.33 2.93 23.67
N ASP A 38 25.48 1.61 23.65
CA ASP A 38 25.08 0.70 24.73
C ASP A 38 23.63 0.95 25.17
N VAL A 39 22.73 1.01 24.18
CA VAL A 39 21.29 1.18 24.37
C VAL A 39 20.64 -0.18 24.32
N HIS A 40 19.82 -0.49 25.32
CA HIS A 40 19.12 -1.76 25.39
C HIS A 40 17.60 -1.58 25.38
N THR A 41 16.89 -2.55 24.82
CA THR A 41 15.42 -2.50 24.65
C THR A 41 14.64 -2.85 25.92
N ASP A 42 15.32 -3.37 26.93
CA ASP A 42 14.79 -3.86 28.20
C ASP A 42 14.90 -2.87 29.36
N TYR A 43 15.52 -1.71 29.12
CA TYR A 43 15.66 -0.62 30.11
C TYR A 43 14.89 0.62 29.65
N ASP A 44 14.39 1.40 30.61
CA ASP A 44 13.82 2.71 30.34
C ASP A 44 14.97 3.70 30.11
N GLU A 45 15.19 4.06 28.85
CA GLU A 45 16.30 4.89 28.40
C GLU A 45 15.82 6.33 28.16
N GLU A 46 16.44 7.31 28.82
CA GLU A 46 16.07 8.71 28.69
C GLU A 46 16.96 9.48 27.70
N GLY A 47 16.49 10.64 27.24
CA GLY A 47 17.27 11.54 26.37
C GLY A 47 17.62 10.91 25.02
N ASN A 48 18.90 10.99 24.63
CA ASN A 48 19.36 10.54 23.31
C ASN A 48 19.21 9.01 23.13
N LYS A 49 19.34 8.22 24.20
CA LYS A 49 19.19 6.77 24.14
C LYS A 49 17.73 6.37 23.92
N GLY A 50 16.80 7.03 24.60
CA GLY A 50 15.36 6.87 24.36
C GLY A 50 14.92 7.26 22.94
N GLN A 51 15.56 8.26 22.34
CA GLN A 51 15.30 8.61 20.93
C GLN A 51 15.68 7.48 19.97
N LEU A 52 16.84 6.84 20.18
CA LEU A 52 17.28 5.70 19.35
C LEU A 52 16.31 4.52 19.48
N LEU A 53 15.86 4.21 20.70
CA LEU A 53 14.87 3.16 20.94
C LEU A 53 13.54 3.48 20.24
N GLY A 54 13.03 4.71 20.37
CA GLY A 54 11.81 5.14 19.70
C GLY A 54 11.91 5.10 18.17
N ASP A 55 13.06 5.46 17.61
CA ASP A 55 13.30 5.33 16.17
C ASP A 55 13.37 3.87 15.72
N PHE A 56 13.98 2.98 16.51
CA PHE A 56 14.01 1.55 16.24
C PHE A 56 12.60 0.96 16.18
N GLU A 57 11.78 1.20 17.21
CA GLU A 57 10.39 0.72 17.28
C GLU A 57 9.54 1.26 16.11
N LYS A 58 9.74 2.53 15.75
CA LYS A 58 9.07 3.16 14.61
C LYS A 58 9.41 2.46 13.30
N TYR A 59 10.69 2.20 13.01
CA TYR A 59 11.07 1.52 11.78
C TYR A 59 10.67 0.04 11.78
N ALA A 60 10.71 -0.63 12.93
CA ALA A 60 10.18 -1.99 13.08
C ALA A 60 8.68 -2.04 12.72
N ARG A 61 7.88 -1.08 13.21
CA ARG A 61 6.45 -0.97 12.87
C ARG A 61 6.23 -0.68 11.38
N TYR A 62 7.03 0.19 10.77
CA TYR A 62 6.94 0.46 9.33
C TYR A 62 7.30 -0.76 8.48
N LEU A 63 8.31 -1.53 8.89
CA LEU A 63 8.71 -2.77 8.24
C LEU A 63 7.60 -3.83 8.33
N ASP A 64 7.04 -4.06 9.51
CA ASP A 64 5.92 -4.99 9.72
C ASP A 64 4.69 -4.62 8.86
N ASN A 65 4.33 -3.34 8.83
CA ASN A 65 3.24 -2.86 7.98
C ASN A 65 3.52 -3.11 6.49
N ALA A 66 4.74 -2.86 6.01
CA ALA A 66 5.11 -3.08 4.62
C ALA A 66 5.13 -4.58 4.25
N GLN A 67 5.53 -5.46 5.18
CA GLN A 67 5.44 -6.91 5.01
C GLN A 67 3.98 -7.38 4.92
N LYS A 68 3.10 -6.90 5.81
CA LYS A 68 1.66 -7.17 5.74
C LYS A 68 1.03 -6.68 4.43
N MET A 69 1.48 -5.53 3.92
CA MET A 69 1.05 -5.05 2.60
C MET A 69 1.42 -6.01 1.48
N LYS A 70 2.63 -6.59 1.54
CA LYS A 70 3.12 -7.59 0.57
C LYS A 70 2.30 -8.87 0.62
N GLU A 71 2.00 -9.35 1.83
CA GLU A 71 1.17 -10.55 2.05
C GLU A 71 -0.23 -10.36 1.50
N LYS A 72 -0.88 -9.23 1.84
CA LYS A 72 -2.19 -8.86 1.27
C LYS A 72 -2.11 -8.83 -0.25
N LEU A 73 -1.15 -8.12 -0.84
CA LEU A 73 -1.02 -8.07 -2.30
C LEU A 73 -0.88 -9.47 -2.90
N ASN A 74 -0.04 -10.34 -2.35
CA ASN A 74 0.16 -11.71 -2.85
C ASN A 74 -1.08 -12.60 -2.76
N SER A 75 -2.02 -12.29 -1.85
CA SER A 75 -3.30 -13.02 -1.73
C SER A 75 -4.33 -12.65 -2.80
N VAL A 76 -4.06 -11.63 -3.63
CA VAL A 76 -4.94 -11.25 -4.74
C VAL A 76 -5.01 -12.38 -5.76
N ASP A 77 -6.23 -12.86 -6.01
CA ASP A 77 -6.50 -13.74 -7.14
C ASP A 77 -6.33 -12.95 -8.45
N ARG A 78 -5.38 -13.41 -9.27
CA ARG A 78 -4.97 -12.73 -10.51
C ARG A 78 -5.76 -13.22 -11.72
N GLU A 79 -6.45 -14.35 -11.60
CA GLU A 79 -7.15 -15.02 -12.71
C GLU A 79 -8.67 -14.87 -12.62
N HIS A 80 -9.19 -14.61 -11.42
CA HIS A 80 -10.62 -14.37 -11.24
C HIS A 80 -11.03 -12.98 -11.75
N PHE A 81 -12.22 -12.94 -12.36
CA PHE A 81 -12.91 -11.74 -12.80
C PHE A 81 -14.25 -11.67 -12.07
N SER A 82 -14.65 -10.48 -11.65
CA SER A 82 -15.95 -10.24 -11.01
C SER A 82 -16.59 -8.98 -11.58
N GLU A 83 -17.89 -9.05 -11.85
CA GLU A 83 -18.69 -7.90 -12.27
C GLU A 83 -18.83 -6.84 -11.16
N HIS A 84 -18.67 -7.26 -9.91
CA HIS A 84 -18.72 -6.39 -8.74
C HIS A 84 -17.34 -6.08 -8.20
N ILE A 85 -17.15 -4.85 -7.74
CA ILE A 85 -15.92 -4.42 -7.09
C ILE A 85 -15.71 -5.21 -5.80
N GLN A 86 -14.56 -5.88 -5.74
CA GLN A 86 -14.09 -6.64 -4.59
C GLN A 86 -12.57 -6.54 -4.45
N PHE A 87 -12.02 -7.27 -3.48
CA PHE A 87 -10.58 -7.42 -3.34
C PHE A 87 -9.97 -8.05 -4.60
N GLY A 88 -8.93 -7.42 -5.14
CA GLY A 88 -8.29 -7.78 -6.40
C GLY A 88 -8.81 -7.04 -7.63
N SER A 89 -9.94 -6.32 -7.53
CA SER A 89 -10.52 -5.60 -8.68
C SER A 89 -9.68 -4.38 -9.07
N VAL A 90 -9.49 -4.19 -10.37
CA VAL A 90 -8.97 -2.94 -10.94
C VAL A 90 -10.13 -2.16 -11.56
N ILE A 91 -10.39 -0.98 -11.05
CA ILE A 91 -11.47 -0.09 -11.47
C ILE A 91 -10.87 0.92 -12.44
N GLU A 92 -11.47 1.03 -13.62
CA GLU A 92 -11.16 2.05 -14.61
C GLU A 92 -12.14 3.22 -14.49
N THR A 93 -11.60 4.43 -14.40
CA THR A 93 -12.37 5.67 -14.43
C THR A 93 -11.77 6.60 -15.48
N LYS A 94 -12.43 7.73 -15.75
CA LYS A 94 -12.01 8.67 -16.79
C LYS A 94 -10.58 9.18 -16.63
N ASP A 95 -10.17 9.48 -15.40
CA ASP A 95 -8.93 10.20 -15.12
C ASP A 95 -7.88 9.33 -14.39
N SER A 96 -8.27 8.18 -13.83
CA SER A 96 -7.40 7.36 -12.98
C SER A 96 -7.90 5.91 -12.88
N TYR A 97 -7.01 5.03 -12.42
CA TYR A 97 -7.37 3.65 -12.07
C TYR A 97 -7.36 3.49 -10.55
N TYR A 98 -8.16 2.56 -10.04
CA TYR A 98 -8.17 2.21 -8.63
C TYR A 98 -7.98 0.70 -8.49
N PHE A 99 -6.96 0.28 -7.76
CA PHE A 99 -6.69 -1.13 -7.53
C PHE A 99 -6.97 -1.48 -6.08
N ILE A 100 -7.97 -2.33 -5.86
CA ILE A 100 -8.37 -2.76 -4.53
C ILE A 100 -7.48 -3.93 -4.11
N ALA A 101 -6.42 -3.65 -3.36
CA ALA A 101 -5.51 -4.68 -2.87
C ALA A 101 -4.92 -4.30 -1.50
N THR A 102 -4.14 -3.23 -1.44
CA THR A 102 -3.41 -2.88 -0.22
C THR A 102 -3.24 -1.37 -0.10
N ALA A 103 -2.89 -0.88 1.09
CA ALA A 103 -2.73 0.54 1.36
C ALA A 103 -1.36 1.06 0.87
N LEU A 104 -1.07 0.89 -0.41
CA LEU A 104 0.22 1.27 -1.00
C LEU A 104 0.22 2.76 -1.42
N GLY A 105 -0.95 3.31 -1.72
CA GLY A 105 -1.12 4.70 -2.17
C GLY A 105 -1.07 4.82 -3.68
N ASP A 106 -0.60 5.96 -4.16
CA ASP A 106 -0.61 6.30 -5.58
C ASP A 106 0.64 5.77 -6.30
N ILE A 107 0.44 5.10 -7.43
CA ILE A 107 1.50 4.68 -8.34
C ILE A 107 1.33 5.44 -9.66
N ILE A 108 2.43 6.01 -10.13
CA ILE A 108 2.50 6.62 -11.46
C ILE A 108 3.03 5.58 -12.44
N LEU A 109 2.26 5.33 -13.49
CA LEU A 109 2.64 4.47 -14.60
C LEU A 109 3.56 5.23 -15.56
N GLU A 110 4.31 4.51 -16.38
CA GLU A 110 5.28 5.11 -17.31
C GLU A 110 4.61 5.96 -18.39
N ASP A 111 3.35 5.69 -18.73
CA ASP A 111 2.54 6.47 -19.65
C ASP A 111 1.88 7.69 -18.99
N GLY A 112 2.21 7.98 -17.73
CA GLY A 112 1.63 9.07 -16.93
C GLY A 112 0.28 8.73 -16.30
N GLY A 113 -0.26 7.52 -16.53
CA GLY A 113 -1.47 7.05 -15.87
C GLY A 113 -1.30 6.95 -14.35
N LYS A 114 -2.33 7.34 -13.60
CA LYS A 114 -2.32 7.27 -12.14
C LYS A 114 -3.14 6.07 -11.66
N VAL A 115 -2.55 5.27 -10.78
CA VAL A 115 -3.24 4.15 -10.14
C VAL A 115 -3.25 4.33 -8.63
N HIS A 116 -4.45 4.39 -8.07
CA HIS A 116 -4.68 4.45 -6.64
C HIS A 116 -4.79 3.04 -6.09
N VAL A 117 -3.79 2.57 -5.35
CA VAL A 117 -3.79 1.26 -4.72
C VAL A 117 -4.35 1.40 -3.31
N ILE A 118 -5.54 0.83 -3.11
CA ILE A 118 -6.40 1.06 -1.95
C ILE A 118 -6.65 -0.28 -1.25
N SER A 119 -6.64 -0.29 0.09
CA SER A 119 -7.06 -1.47 0.85
C SER A 119 -8.57 -1.49 1.06
N THR A 120 -9.10 -2.67 1.34
CA THR A 120 -10.51 -2.86 1.74
C THR A 120 -10.87 -2.20 3.08
N GLU A 121 -9.87 -1.73 3.84
CA GLU A 121 -10.04 -1.02 5.10
C GLU A 121 -10.18 0.50 4.89
N ALA A 122 -9.91 1.00 3.69
CA ALA A 122 -10.02 2.43 3.40
C ALA A 122 -11.49 2.89 3.39
N PRO A 123 -11.81 4.10 3.88
CA PRO A 123 -13.20 4.60 3.91
C PRO A 123 -13.88 4.61 2.53
N ILE A 124 -13.13 4.93 1.48
CA ILE A 124 -13.62 4.92 0.09
C ILE A 124 -14.05 3.53 -0.38
N PHE A 125 -13.48 2.45 0.17
CA PHE A 125 -13.88 1.11 -0.24
C PHE A 125 -15.32 0.79 0.15
N ALA A 126 -15.83 1.35 1.25
CA ALA A 126 -17.23 1.17 1.63
C ALA A 126 -18.19 1.73 0.56
N GLU A 127 -17.83 2.84 -0.08
CA GLU A 127 -18.58 3.42 -1.19
C GLU A 127 -18.45 2.61 -2.48
N LEU A 128 -17.33 1.90 -2.68
CA LEU A 128 -17.08 1.11 -3.89
C LEU A 128 -17.64 -0.31 -3.82
N LYS A 129 -17.73 -0.89 -2.62
CA LYS A 129 -18.06 -2.30 -2.42
C LYS A 129 -19.40 -2.66 -3.07
N GLY A 130 -19.38 -3.65 -3.96
CA GLY A 130 -20.58 -4.17 -4.63
C GLY A 130 -21.08 -3.34 -5.81
N LYS A 131 -20.48 -2.17 -6.10
CA LYS A 131 -20.75 -1.42 -7.34
C LYS A 131 -20.22 -2.17 -8.55
N LYS A 132 -20.77 -1.86 -9.71
CA LYS A 132 -20.42 -2.44 -11.01
C LYS A 132 -20.17 -1.37 -12.06
N LYS A 133 -19.80 -1.80 -13.26
CA LYS A 133 -19.69 -0.93 -14.45
C LYS A 133 -20.94 -0.07 -14.64
N GLY A 134 -20.73 1.24 -14.88
CA GLY A 134 -21.78 2.24 -15.05
C GLY A 134 -22.30 2.86 -13.76
N ASP A 135 -21.92 2.34 -12.58
CA ASP A 135 -22.23 2.99 -11.31
C ASP A 135 -21.27 4.17 -11.05
N THR A 136 -21.70 5.09 -10.18
CA THR A 136 -20.86 6.19 -9.68
C THR A 136 -20.57 6.04 -8.20
N PHE A 137 -19.42 6.54 -7.75
CA PHE A 137 -19.04 6.64 -6.34
C PHE A 137 -18.54 8.04 -6.00
N LYS A 138 -18.63 8.42 -4.73
CA LYS A 138 -18.17 9.72 -4.25
C LYS A 138 -16.75 9.65 -3.72
N LEU A 139 -15.90 10.53 -4.22
CA LEU A 139 -14.56 10.75 -3.70
C LEU A 139 -14.31 12.24 -3.53
N ASN A 140 -14.01 12.67 -2.30
CA ASN A 140 -13.76 14.08 -1.98
C ASN A 140 -14.86 15.02 -2.48
N GLY A 141 -16.12 14.59 -2.37
CA GLY A 141 -17.29 15.37 -2.82
C GLY A 141 -17.52 15.39 -4.33
N LYS A 142 -16.74 14.66 -5.13
CA LYS A 142 -16.94 14.51 -6.58
C LYS A 142 -17.51 13.13 -6.91
N ASP A 143 -18.47 13.10 -7.82
CA ASP A 143 -18.98 11.85 -8.39
C ASP A 143 -18.02 11.35 -9.47
N ILE A 144 -17.58 10.11 -9.34
CA ILE A 144 -16.68 9.44 -10.28
C ILE A 144 -17.42 8.22 -10.85
N GLU A 145 -17.45 8.12 -12.17
CA GLU A 145 -18.06 7.01 -12.90
C GLU A 145 -17.09 5.84 -13.07
N ILE A 146 -17.62 4.63 -12.87
CA ILE A 146 -16.91 3.37 -13.12
C ILE A 146 -17.10 3.01 -14.59
N LEU A 147 -16.05 3.23 -15.39
CA LEU A 147 -16.07 2.94 -16.83
C LEU A 147 -15.89 1.44 -17.10
N ASP A 148 -15.05 0.78 -16.32
CA ASP A 148 -14.89 -0.66 -16.38
C ASP A 148 -14.34 -1.23 -15.08
N ILE A 149 -14.48 -2.55 -14.93
CA ILE A 149 -13.85 -3.33 -13.86
C ILE A 149 -13.06 -4.42 -14.56
N HIS A 150 -11.78 -4.52 -14.22
CA HIS A 150 -10.87 -5.56 -14.68
C HIS A 150 -10.59 -6.48 -13.52
#